data_AF-A0A2S7Q6I1-F1
#
_entry.id   AF-A0A2S7Q6I1-F1
#
_cell.length_a   1.000
_cell.length_b   1.000
_cell.length_c   1.000
_cell.angle_alpha   90.00
_cell.angle_beta   90.00
_cell.angle_gamma   90.00
#
_symmetry.space_group_name_H-M   'P 1'
#
loop_
_entity.id
_entity.type
_entity.pdbx_description
1 polymer ?
#
loop_
_entity_poly.entity_id
_entity_poly.type
_entity_poly.pdbx_seq_one_letter_code
_entity_poly.pdbx_strand_id
1 'polypeptide(L)'
;MQCDICFRTGGHKLPFLCPTDARNQLYEARIQTARILLEKDALDRELSALIPSPLKTPGEDSQHATAVTRSNVSETNAERERVIERTNQIIAHADELRAKVEEAKRERDRKKAALELRRSELAAASSGAEARRAKQLQDVESSTLRTKYRWNQAYSLIGGSRTYLCYEAAKLFGLQRVKRVTGGEDYKIGGISIVDLRSMNSASAAQISTSLSHITHVLMLATHYLAIRLPAEIIMPHRDYPLPTIFALSSSYTHTDVPFPTGILNLSSSSHSASRHAEHSNQPRPRPLWISKPLPILAHEDPVAYSHFIEGIVLLAYDIAWLCKSQGIPVGTSGESTSFEDVCNIGKNLWKLLIGDKPRLQPTPRPTSLQTGAPKRLDRDGNPEEAEEPKSDRPILGWASHGSAYSFLGSAEGTEFIRGFKLPRPTHLADRLKSRLTSEIANAEWEMLDQDSWAIEEEVVDDGVVVGARREANAMGARNNRDHNAGMQSFMSMRTVMDAVEMVGGDGLGIGPRLDAKFEGQEQPRDRKPGTSGWTKLKPRG
;
A
#
# COMPACT_ATOMS: atom_id res chain seq x y z
N MET A 1 24.55 -33.73 -14.33
CA MET A 1 24.60 -33.03 -13.03
C MET A 1 24.07 -31.62 -13.24
N GLN A 2 22.92 -31.28 -12.66
CA GLN A 2 22.43 -29.90 -12.62
C GLN A 2 23.19 -29.17 -11.50
N CYS A 3 23.62 -27.94 -11.72
CA CYS A 3 24.34 -27.17 -10.70
C CYS A 3 23.35 -26.59 -9.69
N ASP A 4 23.52 -26.82 -8.40
CA ASP A 4 22.59 -26.32 -7.36
C ASP A 4 22.68 -24.81 -7.11
N ILE A 5 23.68 -24.14 -7.70
CA ILE A 5 23.88 -22.69 -7.57
C ILE A 5 23.27 -21.93 -8.75
N CYS A 6 23.50 -22.39 -9.98
CA CYS A 6 23.01 -21.72 -11.18
C CYS A 6 21.86 -22.46 -11.89
N PHE A 7 21.43 -23.61 -11.35
CA PHE A 7 20.37 -24.49 -11.83
C PHE A 7 20.48 -24.93 -13.30
N ARG A 8 21.65 -24.80 -13.92
CA ARG A 8 21.89 -25.26 -15.30
C ARG A 8 22.35 -26.70 -15.35
N THR A 9 21.84 -27.43 -16.33
CA THR A 9 22.38 -28.71 -16.77
C THR A 9 23.68 -28.45 -17.54
N GLY A 10 24.81 -28.82 -16.94
CA GLY A 10 26.14 -28.56 -17.53
C GLY A 10 26.35 -29.23 -18.89
N GLY A 11 27.10 -28.56 -19.77
CA GLY A 11 27.53 -29.07 -21.07
C GLY A 11 28.91 -28.53 -21.46
N HIS A 12 29.67 -29.26 -22.28
CA HIS A 12 31.07 -29.00 -22.62
C HIS A 12 31.34 -27.71 -23.43
N LYS A 13 30.30 -26.96 -23.81
CA LYS A 13 30.39 -25.76 -24.68
C LYS A 13 29.79 -24.49 -24.06
N LEU A 14 29.47 -24.49 -22.77
CA LEU A 14 28.87 -23.33 -22.10
C LEU A 14 29.91 -22.58 -21.25
N PRO A 15 29.86 -21.23 -21.20
CA PRO A 15 30.73 -20.43 -20.35
C PRO A 15 30.45 -20.65 -18.86
N PHE A 16 31.50 -20.58 -18.03
CA PHE A 16 31.41 -20.76 -16.58
C PHE A 16 30.77 -19.54 -15.90
N LEU A 17 29.70 -19.75 -15.14
CA LEU A 17 28.97 -18.69 -14.42
C LEU A 17 29.16 -18.78 -12.90
N CYS A 18 29.56 -19.94 -12.37
CA CYS A 18 29.87 -20.10 -10.95
C CYS A 18 31.03 -21.09 -10.72
N PRO A 19 31.65 -21.07 -9.52
CA PRO A 19 32.73 -22.01 -9.17
C PRO A 19 32.32 -23.49 -9.25
N THR A 20 31.05 -23.80 -8.98
CA THR A 20 30.53 -25.17 -9.04
C THR A 20 30.43 -25.69 -10.48
N ASP A 21 30.15 -24.83 -11.47
CA ASP A 21 30.14 -25.23 -12.89
C ASP A 21 31.55 -25.57 -13.39
N ALA A 22 32.53 -24.74 -13.01
CA ALA A 22 33.94 -25.00 -13.31
C ALA A 22 34.42 -26.30 -12.67
N ARG A 23 34.02 -26.55 -11.41
CA ARG A 23 34.32 -27.80 -10.71
C ARG A 23 33.66 -29.02 -11.37
N ASN A 24 32.40 -28.87 -11.82
CA ASN A 24 31.62 -29.94 -12.43
C ASN A 24 32.19 -30.43 -13.76
N GLN A 25 32.72 -29.52 -14.60
CA GLN A 25 33.41 -29.93 -15.83
C GLN A 25 34.70 -30.72 -15.59
N LEU A 26 35.41 -30.45 -14.49
CA LEU A 26 36.68 -31.12 -14.18
C LEU A 26 36.51 -32.55 -13.65
N TYR A 27 35.31 -32.95 -13.20
CA TYR A 27 35.10 -34.28 -12.63
C TYR A 27 35.29 -35.40 -13.64
N GLU A 28 34.79 -35.25 -14.87
CA GLU A 28 34.90 -36.28 -15.90
C GLU A 28 36.38 -36.58 -16.23
N ALA A 29 37.17 -35.55 -16.50
CA ALA A 29 38.60 -35.69 -16.77
C ALA A 29 39.37 -36.27 -15.57
N ARG A 30 39.00 -35.88 -14.34
CA ARG A 30 39.61 -36.42 -13.12
C ARG A 30 39.29 -37.90 -12.91
N ILE A 31 38.05 -38.31 -13.17
CA ILE A 31 37.64 -39.72 -13.08
C ILE A 31 38.36 -40.57 -14.12
N GLN A 32 38.47 -40.07 -15.37
CA GLN A 32 39.24 -40.74 -16.42
C GLN A 32 40.72 -40.88 -16.06
N THR A 33 41.33 -39.82 -15.51
CA THR A 33 42.73 -39.86 -15.06
C THR A 33 42.92 -40.85 -13.91
N ALA A 34 42.01 -40.87 -12.93
CA ALA A 34 42.05 -41.82 -11.82
C ALA A 34 41.93 -43.28 -12.32
N ARG A 35 41.06 -43.53 -13.30
CA ARG A 35 40.90 -44.85 -13.91
C ARG A 35 42.19 -45.32 -14.60
N ILE A 36 42.82 -44.45 -15.40
CA ILE A 36 44.09 -44.78 -16.06
C ILE A 36 45.19 -45.08 -15.03
N LEU A 37 45.25 -44.33 -13.93
CA LEU A 37 46.22 -44.58 -12.86
C LEU A 37 45.98 -45.93 -12.14
N LEU A 38 44.72 -46.32 -11.94
CA LEU A 38 44.37 -47.61 -11.36
C LEU A 38 44.68 -48.77 -12.31
N GLU A 39 44.41 -48.61 -13.61
CA GLU A 39 44.77 -49.60 -14.64
C GLU A 39 46.30 -49.73 -14.76
N LYS A 40 47.03 -48.61 -14.71
CA LYS A 40 48.50 -48.64 -14.64
C LYS A 40 48.98 -49.39 -13.40
N ASP A 41 48.46 -49.08 -12.22
CA ASP A 41 48.89 -49.72 -10.97
C ASP A 41 48.57 -51.23 -10.95
N ALA A 42 47.46 -51.64 -11.58
CA ALA A 42 47.14 -53.05 -11.79
C ALA A 42 48.17 -53.73 -12.72
N LEU A 43 48.50 -53.10 -13.85
CA LEU A 43 49.52 -53.61 -14.78
C LEU A 43 50.91 -53.65 -14.16
N ASP A 44 51.30 -52.64 -13.38
CA ASP A 44 52.59 -52.59 -12.67
C ASP A 44 52.69 -53.74 -11.65
N ARG A 45 51.58 -54.12 -11.00
CA ARG A 45 51.53 -55.29 -10.11
C ARG A 45 51.65 -56.61 -10.86
N GLU A 46 51.02 -56.75 -12.03
CA GLU A 46 51.16 -57.93 -12.88
C GLU A 46 52.60 -58.08 -13.40
N LEU A 47 53.21 -56.99 -13.86
CA LEU A 47 54.62 -56.94 -14.28
C LEU A 47 55.57 -57.30 -13.14
N SER A 48 55.32 -56.75 -11.95
CA SER A 48 56.14 -57.05 -10.76
C SER A 48 56.00 -58.51 -10.30
N ALA A 49 54.86 -59.16 -10.57
CA ALA A 49 54.66 -60.58 -10.28
C ALA A 49 55.31 -61.50 -11.33
N LEU A 50 55.49 -61.02 -12.57
CA LEU A 50 56.10 -61.76 -13.68
C LEU A 50 57.63 -61.64 -13.73
N ILE A 51 58.23 -60.66 -13.03
CA ILE A 51 59.68 -60.53 -12.92
C ILE A 51 60.17 -61.46 -11.79
N PRO A 52 60.94 -62.53 -12.10
CA PRO A 52 61.56 -63.35 -11.06
C PRO A 52 62.58 -62.50 -10.30
N SER A 53 62.37 -62.35 -9.00
CA SER A 53 63.37 -61.81 -8.10
C SER A 53 64.64 -62.68 -8.21
N PRO A 54 65.83 -62.12 -8.48
CA PRO A 54 67.03 -62.93 -8.61
C PRO A 54 67.31 -63.64 -7.28
N LEU A 55 67.24 -64.98 -7.34
CA LEU A 55 67.66 -65.87 -6.29
C LEU A 55 69.06 -65.48 -5.80
N LYS A 56 69.17 -65.29 -4.49
CA LYS A 56 70.42 -65.46 -3.77
C LYS A 56 70.87 -66.92 -3.93
N THR A 57 71.98 -67.15 -4.61
CA THR A 57 72.75 -68.40 -4.51
C THR A 57 73.97 -68.17 -3.60
N PRO A 58 74.09 -68.87 -2.46
CA PRO A 58 75.38 -69.09 -1.81
C PRO A 58 76.01 -70.36 -2.38
N GLY A 59 77.26 -70.28 -2.80
CA GLY A 59 78.03 -71.43 -3.27
C GLY A 59 79.48 -71.29 -2.82
N GLU A 60 79.83 -72.05 -1.79
CA GLU A 60 81.19 -72.27 -1.30
C GLU A 60 81.94 -73.29 -2.19
N ASP A 61 83.25 -73.06 -2.29
CA ASP A 61 84.38 -74.00 -2.29
C ASP A 61 84.35 -75.30 -3.13
N SER A 62 85.25 -75.38 -4.12
CA SER A 62 86.59 -76.02 -4.00
C SER A 62 87.12 -76.58 -5.33
N GLN A 63 88.36 -76.16 -5.63
CA GLN A 63 89.48 -76.91 -6.22
C GLN A 63 89.27 -77.75 -7.50
N HIS A 64 89.99 -77.37 -8.57
CA HIS A 64 90.93 -78.27 -9.23
C HIS A 64 91.97 -77.50 -10.06
N ALA A 65 93.24 -77.84 -9.87
CA ALA A 65 94.40 -77.28 -10.54
C ALA A 65 94.59 -77.88 -11.95
N THR A 66 95.09 -77.06 -12.89
CA THR A 66 96.34 -77.22 -13.67
C THR A 66 96.28 -76.60 -15.08
N ALA A 67 97.47 -76.21 -15.57
CA ALA A 67 97.83 -75.85 -16.94
C ALA A 67 97.53 -74.40 -17.42
N VAL A 68 98.26 -73.45 -16.84
CA VAL A 68 98.52 -72.13 -17.40
C VAL A 68 99.34 -72.29 -18.69
N THR A 69 98.68 -72.08 -19.83
CA THR A 69 99.35 -71.84 -21.11
C THR A 69 99.09 -70.38 -21.48
N ARG A 70 100.11 -69.68 -21.99
CA ARG A 70 100.28 -68.24 -22.28
C ARG A 70 99.08 -67.41 -22.82
N SER A 71 97.95 -68.02 -23.15
CA SER A 71 96.69 -67.36 -23.54
C SER A 71 95.93 -66.74 -22.35
N ASN A 72 96.02 -67.34 -21.16
CA ASN A 72 95.20 -66.91 -20.00
C ASN A 72 95.65 -65.57 -19.39
N VAL A 73 96.93 -65.20 -19.47
CA VAL A 73 97.44 -63.93 -18.90
C VAL A 73 96.91 -62.72 -19.67
N SER A 74 96.79 -62.85 -21.00
CA SER A 74 96.22 -61.81 -21.88
C SER A 74 94.74 -61.63 -21.61
N GLU A 75 93.99 -62.73 -21.45
CA GLU A 75 92.55 -62.71 -21.19
C GLU A 75 92.24 -62.18 -19.78
N THR A 76 93.02 -62.57 -18.76
CA THR A 76 92.88 -62.04 -17.40
C THR A 76 93.25 -60.57 -17.31
N ASN A 77 94.23 -60.09 -18.10
CA ASN A 77 94.59 -58.68 -18.15
C ASN A 77 93.53 -57.85 -18.88
N ALA A 78 93.00 -58.36 -20.01
CA ALA A 78 91.90 -57.72 -20.72
C ALA A 78 90.62 -57.65 -19.86
N GLU A 79 90.32 -58.71 -19.09
CA GLU A 79 89.18 -58.70 -18.17
C GLU A 79 89.41 -57.76 -16.98
N ARG A 80 90.63 -57.73 -16.43
CA ARG A 80 91.02 -56.75 -15.41
C ARG A 80 90.85 -55.32 -15.91
N GLU A 81 91.23 -55.04 -17.15
CA GLU A 81 91.11 -53.72 -17.76
C GLU A 81 89.63 -53.34 -18.02
N ARG A 82 88.79 -54.29 -18.45
CA ARG A 82 87.33 -54.09 -18.55
C ARG A 82 86.67 -53.80 -17.20
N VAL A 83 87.10 -54.49 -16.15
CA VAL A 83 86.59 -54.26 -14.79
C VAL A 83 87.04 -52.89 -14.28
N ILE A 84 88.29 -52.49 -14.52
CA ILE A 84 88.80 -51.15 -14.17
C ILE A 84 88.00 -50.07 -14.92
N GLU A 85 87.80 -50.24 -16.23
CA GLU A 85 87.03 -49.30 -17.05
C GLU A 85 85.57 -49.19 -16.58
N ARG A 86 84.92 -50.31 -16.30
CA ARG A 86 83.56 -50.33 -15.73
C ARG A 86 83.50 -49.66 -14.36
N THR A 87 84.52 -49.86 -13.53
CA THR A 87 84.60 -49.23 -12.19
C THR A 87 84.80 -47.73 -12.33
N ASN A 88 85.64 -47.28 -13.26
CA ASN A 88 85.84 -45.86 -13.58
C ASN A 88 84.56 -45.21 -14.11
N GLN A 89 83.80 -45.89 -14.97
CA GLN A 89 82.50 -45.42 -15.45
C GLN A 89 81.47 -45.30 -14.32
N ILE A 90 81.43 -46.26 -13.40
CA ILE A 90 80.54 -46.22 -12.22
C ILE A 90 80.94 -45.06 -11.30
N ILE A 91 82.24 -44.85 -11.06
CA ILE A 91 82.73 -43.73 -10.25
C ILE A 91 82.38 -42.40 -10.90
N ALA A 92 82.58 -42.26 -12.21
CA ALA A 92 82.23 -41.06 -12.96
C ALA A 92 80.71 -40.76 -12.88
N HIS A 93 79.86 -41.78 -13.03
CA HIS A 93 78.42 -41.62 -12.86
C HIS A 93 78.01 -41.30 -11.42
N ALA A 94 78.69 -41.89 -10.43
CA ALA A 94 78.44 -41.58 -9.02
C ALA A 94 78.82 -40.13 -8.67
N ASP A 95 79.91 -39.63 -9.22
CA ASP A 95 80.35 -38.24 -9.04
C ASP A 95 79.46 -37.25 -9.78
N GLU A 96 79.00 -37.59 -10.99
CA GLU A 96 77.99 -36.81 -11.72
C GLU A 96 76.67 -36.74 -10.93
N LEU A 97 76.22 -37.86 -10.35
CA LEU A 97 75.01 -37.91 -9.55
C LEU A 97 75.16 -37.09 -8.25
N ARG A 98 76.32 -37.17 -7.59
CA ARG A 98 76.63 -36.32 -6.43
C ARG A 98 76.58 -34.84 -6.79
N ALA A 99 77.15 -34.45 -7.93
CA ALA A 99 77.09 -33.07 -8.41
C ALA A 99 75.65 -32.61 -8.68
N LYS A 100 74.81 -33.45 -9.31
CA LYS A 100 73.38 -33.17 -9.54
C LYS A 100 72.59 -33.07 -8.23
N VAL A 101 72.88 -33.93 -7.25
CA VAL A 101 72.24 -33.88 -5.92
C VAL A 101 72.62 -32.59 -5.19
N GLU A 102 73.89 -32.18 -5.22
CA GLU A 102 74.32 -30.93 -4.61
C GLU A 102 73.69 -29.71 -5.29
N GLU A 103 73.57 -29.70 -6.62
CA GLU A 103 72.87 -28.61 -7.31
C GLU A 103 71.37 -28.59 -6.99
N ALA A 104 70.72 -29.76 -6.94
CA ALA A 104 69.32 -29.87 -6.53
C ALA A 104 69.10 -29.41 -5.07
N LYS A 105 70.04 -29.69 -4.17
CA LYS A 105 70.01 -29.17 -2.79
C LYS A 105 70.13 -27.65 -2.75
N ARG A 106 71.07 -27.06 -3.50
CA ARG A 106 71.21 -25.61 -3.61
C ARG A 106 69.94 -24.96 -4.14
N GLU A 107 69.34 -25.53 -5.18
CA GLU A 107 68.11 -25.02 -5.78
C GLU A 107 66.91 -25.15 -4.83
N ARG A 108 66.82 -26.24 -4.07
CA ARG A 108 65.81 -26.40 -3.00
C ARG A 108 65.98 -25.31 -1.93
N ASP A 109 67.21 -25.07 -1.49
CA ASP A 109 67.48 -24.11 -0.42
C ASP A 109 67.20 -22.68 -0.89
N ARG A 110 67.54 -22.33 -2.14
CA ARG A 110 67.14 -21.07 -2.78
C ARG A 110 65.62 -20.90 -2.82
N LYS A 111 64.88 -21.91 -3.28
CA LYS A 111 63.40 -21.86 -3.33
C LYS A 111 62.78 -21.75 -1.95
N LYS A 112 63.35 -22.44 -0.96
CA LYS A 112 62.88 -22.37 0.44
C LYS A 112 63.07 -20.96 1.00
N ALA A 113 64.24 -20.36 0.81
CA ALA A 113 64.50 -18.98 1.22
C ALA A 113 63.56 -17.98 0.54
N ALA A 114 63.30 -18.14 -0.77
CA ALA A 114 62.36 -17.29 -1.50
C ALA A 114 60.91 -17.42 -0.99
N LEU A 115 60.47 -18.63 -0.59
CA LEU A 115 59.16 -18.84 0.01
C LEU A 115 59.05 -18.25 1.42
N GLU A 116 60.11 -18.36 2.22
CA GLU A 116 60.17 -17.76 3.56
C GLU A 116 60.10 -16.23 3.47
N LEU A 117 60.81 -15.62 2.52
CA LEU A 117 60.71 -14.18 2.25
C LEU A 117 59.28 -13.77 1.85
N ARG A 118 58.65 -14.49 0.91
CA ARG A 118 57.25 -14.19 0.52
C ARG A 118 56.27 -14.33 1.68
N ARG A 119 56.47 -15.32 2.56
CA ARG A 119 55.63 -15.51 3.75
C ARG A 119 55.78 -14.36 4.73
N SER A 120 57.00 -13.88 4.98
CA SER A 120 57.22 -12.74 5.86
C SER A 120 56.67 -11.44 5.26
N GLU A 121 56.81 -11.22 3.96
CA GLU A 121 56.21 -10.09 3.24
C GLU A 121 54.68 -10.11 3.33
N LEU A 122 54.04 -11.27 3.12
CA LEU A 122 52.59 -11.41 3.29
C LEU A 122 52.14 -11.21 4.73
N ALA A 123 52.88 -11.72 5.72
CA ALA A 123 52.60 -11.49 7.13
C ALA A 123 52.71 -10.00 7.49
N ALA A 124 53.75 -9.31 7.00
CA ALA A 124 53.92 -7.88 7.19
C ALA A 124 52.80 -7.07 6.51
N ALA A 125 52.42 -7.42 5.27
CA ALA A 125 51.34 -6.75 4.54
C ALA A 125 49.95 -7.00 5.15
N SER A 126 49.71 -8.21 5.69
CA SER A 126 48.46 -8.57 6.36
C SER A 126 48.37 -8.05 7.79
N SER A 127 49.49 -7.66 8.40
CA SER A 127 49.52 -7.13 9.75
C SER A 127 48.63 -5.88 9.90
N GLY A 128 47.74 -5.93 10.89
CA GLY A 128 46.77 -4.87 11.17
C GLY A 128 45.65 -4.72 10.12
N ALA A 129 45.56 -5.57 9.09
CA ALA A 129 44.45 -5.50 8.13
C ALA A 129 43.10 -5.80 8.81
N GLU A 130 43.06 -6.79 9.69
CA GLU A 130 41.87 -7.14 10.47
C GLU A 130 41.50 -6.02 11.45
N ALA A 131 42.47 -5.46 12.17
CA ALA A 131 42.24 -4.32 13.07
C ALA A 131 41.70 -3.09 12.31
N ARG A 132 42.22 -2.80 11.11
CA ARG A 132 41.69 -1.74 10.25
C ARG A 132 40.26 -2.03 9.79
N ARG A 133 39.95 -3.26 9.38
CA ARG A 133 38.59 -3.68 9.00
C ARG A 133 37.60 -3.58 10.17
N ALA A 134 38.00 -4.06 11.35
CA ALA A 134 37.18 -3.99 12.56
C ALA A 134 36.87 -2.53 12.93
N LYS A 135 37.87 -1.64 12.88
CA LYS A 135 37.67 -0.21 13.10
C LYS A 135 36.71 0.40 12.07
N GLN A 136 36.87 0.08 10.79
CA GLN A 136 35.98 0.57 9.73
C GLN A 136 34.52 0.12 9.95
N LEU A 137 34.31 -1.14 10.34
CA LEU A 137 32.97 -1.64 10.67
C LEU A 137 32.37 -0.90 11.86
N GLN A 138 33.14 -0.70 12.93
CA GLN A 138 32.69 0.04 14.11
C GLN A 138 32.35 1.51 13.80
N ASP A 139 33.14 2.16 12.94
CA ASP A 139 32.90 3.53 12.50
C ASP A 139 31.59 3.62 11.67
N VAL A 140 31.35 2.65 10.77
CA VAL A 140 30.12 2.56 9.97
C VAL A 140 28.90 2.28 10.86
N GLU A 141 29.02 1.35 11.81
CA GLU A 141 27.95 1.04 12.75
C GLU A 141 27.59 2.26 13.61
N SER A 142 28.59 2.93 14.18
CA SER A 142 28.40 4.14 14.98
C SER A 142 27.78 5.27 14.16
N SER A 143 28.19 5.44 12.91
CA SER A 143 27.60 6.42 11.98
C SER A 143 26.14 6.09 11.64
N THR A 144 25.85 4.81 11.43
CA THR A 144 24.49 4.31 11.13
C THR A 144 23.57 4.54 12.32
N LEU A 145 24.01 4.23 13.54
CA LEU A 145 23.25 4.47 14.77
C LEU A 145 22.95 5.96 14.98
N ARG A 146 23.95 6.83 14.78
CA ARG A 146 23.76 8.30 14.87
C ARG A 146 22.78 8.81 13.82
N THR A 147 22.86 8.29 12.60
CA THR A 147 21.96 8.68 11.50
C THR A 147 20.54 8.21 11.77
N LYS A 148 20.35 6.96 12.22
CA LYS A 148 19.05 6.42 12.61
C LYS A 148 18.43 7.23 13.74
N TYR A 149 19.20 7.59 14.77
CA TYR A 149 18.72 8.45 15.85
C TYR A 149 18.24 9.81 15.35
N ARG A 150 19.04 10.50 14.52
CA ARG A 150 18.66 11.79 13.93
C ARG A 150 17.43 11.68 13.02
N TRP A 151 17.34 10.61 12.25
CA TRP A 151 16.20 10.34 11.39
C TRP A 151 14.92 10.15 12.21
N ASN A 152 14.96 9.33 13.26
CA ASN A 152 13.83 9.12 14.18
C ASN A 152 13.39 10.43 14.84
N GLN A 153 14.35 11.26 15.28
CA GLN A 153 14.06 12.54 15.91
C GLN A 153 13.39 13.52 14.93
N ALA A 154 13.94 13.68 13.72
CA ALA A 154 13.36 14.53 12.69
C ALA A 154 11.97 14.06 12.28
N TYR A 155 11.79 12.74 12.17
CA TYR A 155 10.52 12.15 11.81
C TYR A 155 9.44 12.34 12.89
N SER A 156 9.80 12.21 14.17
CA SER A 156 8.91 12.52 15.30
C SER A 156 8.47 14.00 15.29
N LEU A 157 9.41 14.91 15.04
CA LEU A 157 9.13 16.35 14.92
C LEU A 157 8.18 16.66 13.75
N ILE A 158 8.38 16.02 12.60
CA ILE A 158 7.50 16.16 11.44
C ILE A 158 6.10 15.62 11.77
N GLY A 159 5.98 14.45 12.39
CA GLY A 159 4.70 13.88 12.81
C GLY A 159 3.93 14.81 13.77
N GLY A 160 4.63 15.38 14.76
CA GLY A 160 4.06 16.38 15.67
C GLY A 160 3.58 17.64 14.95
N SER A 161 4.38 18.16 14.01
CA SER A 161 4.02 19.35 13.21
C SER A 161 2.79 19.09 12.33
N ARG A 162 2.72 17.93 11.67
CA ARG A 162 1.55 17.53 10.86
C ARG A 162 0.29 17.40 11.70
N THR A 163 0.41 16.80 12.89
CA THR A 163 -0.70 16.67 13.83
C THR A 163 -1.22 18.04 14.26
N TYR A 164 -0.32 18.97 14.59
CA TYR A 164 -0.65 20.33 14.96
C TYR A 164 -1.38 21.07 13.83
N LEU A 165 -0.89 20.99 12.59
CA LEU A 165 -1.54 21.61 11.43
C LEU A 165 -2.96 21.04 11.18
N CYS A 166 -3.13 19.72 11.32
CA CYS A 166 -4.45 19.09 11.22
C CYS A 166 -5.42 19.57 12.31
N TYR A 167 -4.92 19.72 13.54
CA TYR A 167 -5.69 20.21 14.68
C TYR A 167 -6.13 21.67 14.47
N GLU A 168 -5.20 22.55 14.12
CA GLU A 168 -5.50 23.97 13.87
C GLU A 168 -6.44 24.15 12.69
N ALA A 169 -6.24 23.40 11.60
CA ALA A 169 -7.19 23.39 10.48
C ALA A 169 -8.60 23.02 10.93
N ALA A 170 -8.77 21.91 11.66
CA ALA A 170 -10.08 21.50 12.16
C ALA A 170 -10.73 22.55 13.06
N LYS A 171 -9.93 23.19 13.93
CA LYS A 171 -10.39 24.26 14.82
C LYS A 171 -10.81 25.51 14.05
N LEU A 172 -10.04 25.93 13.05
CA LEU A 172 -10.36 27.08 12.18
C LEU A 172 -11.65 26.87 11.39
N PHE A 173 -11.89 25.65 10.92
CA PHE A 173 -13.16 25.27 10.27
C PHE A 173 -14.31 25.05 11.26
N GLY A 174 -14.10 25.30 12.56
CA GLY A 174 -15.14 25.20 13.58
C GLY A 174 -15.64 23.78 13.83
N LEU A 175 -14.79 22.76 13.64
CA LEU A 175 -15.13 21.39 14.01
C LEU A 175 -15.23 21.26 15.53
N GLN A 176 -16.39 20.88 16.02
CA GLN A 176 -16.64 20.81 17.46
C GLN A 176 -17.59 19.66 17.82
N ARG A 177 -17.40 19.13 19.04
CA ARG A 177 -18.30 18.18 19.67
C ARG A 177 -19.22 18.94 20.64
N VAL A 178 -20.53 18.83 20.44
CA VAL A 178 -21.56 19.46 21.25
C VAL A 178 -22.31 18.36 22.00
N LYS A 179 -22.40 18.46 23.33
CA LYS A 179 -23.21 17.52 24.11
C LYS A 179 -24.67 17.96 24.07
N ARG A 180 -25.58 17.06 23.69
CA ARG A 180 -27.03 17.28 23.76
C ARG A 180 -27.48 17.23 25.21
N VAL A 181 -28.54 17.97 25.51
CA VAL A 181 -29.23 17.94 26.81
C VAL A 181 -29.77 16.53 27.12
N THR A 182 -30.15 15.78 26.09
CA THR A 182 -30.63 14.40 26.16
C THR A 182 -29.52 13.35 26.32
N GLY A 183 -28.26 13.76 26.53
CA GLY A 183 -27.12 12.86 26.77
C GLY A 183 -26.41 12.34 25.50
N GLY A 184 -26.89 12.69 24.30
CA GLY A 184 -26.23 12.38 23.03
C GLY A 184 -25.06 13.32 22.70
N GLU A 185 -24.23 12.93 21.74
CA GLU A 185 -23.16 13.79 21.19
C GLU A 185 -23.50 14.20 19.75
N ASP A 186 -23.43 15.49 19.49
CA ASP A 186 -23.50 16.08 18.15
C ASP A 186 -22.15 16.59 17.70
N TYR A 187 -21.97 16.59 16.38
CA TYR A 187 -20.78 17.12 15.74
C TYR A 187 -21.18 18.25 14.80
N LYS A 188 -20.48 19.38 14.89
CA LYS A 188 -20.71 20.55 14.04
C LYS A 188 -19.43 20.96 13.35
N ILE A 189 -19.54 21.51 12.14
CA ILE A 189 -18.45 22.10 11.36
C ILE A 189 -18.96 23.41 10.74
N GLY A 190 -18.22 24.51 10.90
CA GLY A 190 -18.67 25.83 10.46
C GLY A 190 -20.00 26.28 11.07
N GLY A 191 -20.36 25.77 12.25
CA GLY A 191 -21.68 26.02 12.89
C GLY A 191 -22.82 25.11 12.39
N ILE A 192 -22.61 24.34 11.32
CA ILE A 192 -23.60 23.44 10.72
C ILE A 192 -23.47 22.05 11.34
N SER A 193 -24.60 21.41 11.66
CA SER A 193 -24.60 20.04 12.19
C SER A 193 -24.22 19.04 11.09
N ILE A 194 -23.21 18.22 11.40
CA ILE A 194 -22.82 17.08 10.58
C ILE A 194 -23.90 16.01 10.76
N VAL A 195 -24.62 15.74 9.68
CA VAL A 195 -25.71 14.77 9.67
C VAL A 195 -25.12 13.36 9.74
N ASP A 196 -25.67 12.54 10.62
CA ASP A 196 -25.41 11.10 10.60
C ASP A 196 -26.03 10.50 9.34
N LEU A 197 -25.24 9.72 8.59
CA LEU A 197 -25.69 9.14 7.33
C LEU A 197 -26.98 8.32 7.51
N ARG A 198 -27.18 7.73 8.69
CA ARG A 198 -28.34 6.88 9.02
C ARG A 198 -29.65 7.64 9.15
N SER A 199 -29.60 8.95 9.39
CA SER A 199 -30.77 9.79 9.66
C SER A 199 -30.91 10.95 8.67
N MET A 200 -30.35 10.81 7.46
CA MET A 200 -30.34 11.89 6.47
C MET A 200 -31.73 12.27 5.94
N ASN A 201 -32.70 11.36 5.98
CA ASN A 201 -34.07 11.66 5.52
C ASN A 201 -34.72 12.81 6.29
N SER A 202 -34.30 13.03 7.55
CA SER A 202 -34.77 14.14 8.39
C SER A 202 -34.06 15.48 8.17
N ALA A 203 -32.99 15.51 7.37
CA ALA A 203 -32.18 16.71 7.14
C ALA A 203 -32.52 17.41 5.82
N SER A 204 -32.37 18.73 5.79
CA SER A 204 -32.54 19.51 4.56
C SER A 204 -31.40 19.27 3.56
N ALA A 205 -31.70 19.40 2.27
CA ALA A 205 -30.71 19.27 1.19
C ALA A 205 -29.55 20.27 1.35
N ALA A 206 -29.86 21.51 1.74
CA ALA A 206 -28.86 22.55 1.98
C ALA A 206 -27.92 22.18 3.14
N GLN A 207 -28.46 21.65 4.24
CA GLN A 207 -27.64 21.20 5.38
C GLN A 207 -26.70 20.06 4.97
N ILE A 208 -27.22 19.05 4.27
CA ILE A 208 -26.42 17.91 3.80
C ILE A 208 -25.28 18.39 2.90
N SER A 209 -25.59 19.10 1.82
CA SER A 209 -24.61 19.58 0.84
C SER A 209 -23.55 20.50 1.45
N THR A 210 -23.94 21.39 2.36
CA THR A 210 -22.99 22.31 3.01
C THR A 210 -22.10 21.58 4.00
N SER A 211 -22.65 20.66 4.80
CA SER A 211 -21.87 19.85 5.73
C SER A 211 -20.84 18.98 5.00
N LEU A 212 -21.23 18.34 3.89
CA LEU A 212 -20.33 17.52 3.06
C LEU A 212 -19.23 18.36 2.40
N SER A 213 -19.55 19.58 1.94
CA SER A 213 -18.55 20.51 1.41
C SER A 213 -17.51 20.91 2.45
N HIS A 214 -17.92 21.24 3.67
CA HIS A 214 -16.98 21.54 4.75
C HIS A 214 -16.13 20.33 5.16
N ILE A 215 -16.73 19.14 5.26
CA ILE A 215 -16.02 17.90 5.57
C ILE A 215 -14.95 17.61 4.51
N THR A 216 -15.34 17.69 3.24
CA THR A 216 -14.44 17.49 2.10
C THR A 216 -13.25 18.43 2.17
N HIS A 217 -13.48 19.72 2.42
CA HIS A 217 -12.41 20.70 2.49
C HIS A 217 -11.44 20.42 3.65
N VAL A 218 -11.95 20.19 4.86
CA VAL A 218 -11.10 19.88 6.02
C VAL A 218 -10.35 18.56 5.83
N LEU A 219 -10.99 17.55 5.26
CA LEU A 219 -10.38 16.25 5.00
C LEU A 219 -9.24 16.37 3.97
N MET A 220 -9.45 17.12 2.89
CA MET A 220 -8.41 17.37 1.89
C MET A 220 -7.23 18.16 2.45
N LEU A 221 -7.49 19.14 3.31
CA LEU A 221 -6.42 19.88 3.98
C LEU A 221 -5.64 18.99 4.97
N ALA A 222 -6.34 18.14 5.73
CA ALA A 222 -5.70 17.21 6.66
C ALA A 222 -4.85 16.17 5.92
N THR A 223 -5.37 15.56 4.86
CA THR A 223 -4.63 14.58 4.04
C THR A 223 -3.43 15.20 3.34
N HIS A 224 -3.53 16.47 2.92
CA HIS A 224 -2.39 17.23 2.42
C HIS A 224 -1.29 17.39 3.48
N TYR A 225 -1.62 17.83 4.70
CA TYR A 225 -0.63 17.94 5.78
C TYR A 225 -0.02 16.60 6.19
N LEU A 226 -0.83 15.53 6.22
CA LEU A 226 -0.35 14.18 6.51
C LEU A 226 0.45 13.58 5.34
N ALA A 227 0.40 14.21 4.15
CA ALA A 227 0.91 13.71 2.89
C ALA A 227 0.38 12.29 2.61
N ILE A 228 -0.94 12.13 2.67
CA ILE A 228 -1.65 10.87 2.46
C ILE A 228 -2.55 11.00 1.25
N ARG A 229 -2.53 9.97 0.42
CA ARG A 229 -3.51 9.74 -0.64
C ARG A 229 -4.67 8.91 -0.08
N LEU A 230 -5.90 9.39 -0.24
CA LEU A 230 -7.11 8.66 0.17
C LEU A 230 -7.40 7.49 -0.79
N PRO A 231 -8.15 6.46 -0.40
CA PRO A 231 -8.59 5.40 -1.31
C PRO A 231 -9.53 5.91 -2.42
N ALA A 232 -10.53 6.70 -2.08
CA ALA A 232 -11.42 7.35 -3.05
C ALA A 232 -10.91 8.76 -3.36
N GLU A 233 -10.74 9.06 -4.65
CA GLU A 233 -10.20 10.36 -5.05
C GLU A 233 -11.28 11.44 -4.97
N ILE A 234 -11.02 12.47 -4.16
CA ILE A 234 -11.91 13.62 -4.01
C ILE A 234 -11.46 14.75 -4.94
N ILE A 235 -12.42 15.30 -5.70
CA ILE A 235 -12.23 16.51 -6.51
C ILE A 235 -12.79 17.69 -5.73
N MET A 236 -11.92 18.66 -5.46
CA MET A 236 -12.28 19.92 -4.81
C MET A 236 -12.97 20.89 -5.79
N PRO A 237 -13.79 21.83 -5.28
CA PRO A 237 -14.39 22.88 -6.11
C PRO A 237 -13.34 23.71 -6.88
N HIS A 238 -13.61 24.01 -8.15
CA HIS A 238 -12.82 24.91 -9.00
C HIS A 238 -13.72 25.74 -9.92
N ARG A 239 -13.14 26.60 -10.76
CA ARG A 239 -13.87 27.59 -11.59
C ARG A 239 -15.04 27.01 -12.39
N ASP A 240 -14.89 25.79 -12.91
CA ASP A 240 -15.88 25.15 -13.77
C ASP A 240 -16.72 24.10 -13.01
N TYR A 241 -16.46 23.92 -11.70
CA TYR A 241 -17.16 22.97 -10.85
C TYR A 241 -17.28 23.48 -9.40
N PRO A 242 -18.43 24.06 -9.00
CA PRO A 242 -18.54 24.79 -7.73
C PRO A 242 -18.70 23.90 -6.48
N LEU A 243 -18.93 22.59 -6.64
CA LEU A 243 -19.24 21.66 -5.55
C LEU A 243 -18.26 20.48 -5.55
N PRO A 244 -18.10 19.71 -4.46
CA PRO A 244 -17.18 18.57 -4.44
C PRO A 244 -17.76 17.31 -5.09
N THR A 245 -16.88 16.46 -5.63
CA THR A 245 -17.20 15.09 -6.10
C THR A 245 -16.15 14.09 -5.66
N ILE A 246 -16.46 12.80 -5.82
CA ILE A 246 -15.58 11.70 -5.45
C ILE A 246 -15.61 10.57 -6.48
N PHE A 247 -14.46 10.00 -6.82
CA PHE A 247 -14.37 8.82 -7.69
C PHE A 247 -14.56 7.52 -6.91
N ALA A 248 -15.11 6.51 -7.57
CA ALA A 248 -15.14 5.16 -7.04
C ALA A 248 -13.71 4.60 -6.94
N LEU A 249 -13.49 3.67 -5.99
CA LEU A 249 -12.16 3.10 -5.71
C LEU A 249 -11.43 2.55 -6.95
N SER A 250 -12.16 1.94 -7.88
CA SER A 250 -11.58 1.39 -9.12
C SER A 250 -11.12 2.46 -10.11
N SER A 251 -11.71 3.65 -10.05
CA SER A 251 -11.43 4.77 -10.94
C SER A 251 -10.50 5.82 -10.35
N SER A 252 -10.33 5.85 -9.02
CA SER A 252 -9.44 6.79 -8.35
C SER A 252 -8.04 6.75 -8.96
N TYR A 253 -7.50 7.91 -9.34
CA TYR A 253 -6.10 8.09 -9.73
C TYR A 253 -5.60 7.36 -10.97
N THR A 254 -6.51 6.79 -11.75
CA THR A 254 -6.17 6.03 -12.96
C THR A 254 -6.19 6.89 -14.23
N HIS A 255 -6.84 8.06 -14.17
CA HIS A 255 -7.05 8.93 -15.31
C HIS A 255 -6.48 10.32 -15.05
N THR A 256 -5.52 10.75 -15.87
CA THR A 256 -4.89 12.07 -15.79
C THR A 256 -5.73 13.18 -16.42
N ASP A 257 -6.56 12.83 -17.41
CA ASP A 257 -7.43 13.75 -18.15
C ASP A 257 -8.81 13.13 -18.30
N VAL A 258 -9.64 13.16 -17.25
CA VAL A 258 -11.05 12.80 -17.37
C VAL A 258 -11.78 14.02 -17.94
N PRO A 259 -12.26 14.02 -19.20
CA PRO A 259 -13.20 15.03 -19.65
C PRO A 259 -14.44 14.94 -18.75
N PHE A 260 -14.68 16.00 -17.99
CA PHE A 260 -15.64 15.99 -16.89
C PHE A 260 -17.09 15.88 -17.41
N PRO A 261 -18.02 15.27 -16.63
CA PRO A 261 -19.38 15.07 -17.08
C PRO A 261 -20.14 16.41 -17.06
N THR A 262 -20.11 17.13 -18.17
CA THR A 262 -21.04 18.25 -18.47
C THR A 262 -22.51 17.78 -18.56
N GLY A 263 -22.79 16.49 -18.41
CA GLY A 263 -24.11 15.89 -18.57
C GLY A 263 -25.04 15.90 -17.36
N ILE A 264 -24.69 16.52 -16.22
CA ILE A 264 -25.64 16.60 -15.07
C ILE A 264 -26.45 17.91 -15.08
N LEU A 265 -26.02 18.93 -15.85
CA LEU A 265 -26.71 20.22 -15.94
C LEU A 265 -27.35 20.52 -17.31
N ASN A 266 -27.24 19.64 -18.31
CA ASN A 266 -27.89 19.81 -19.62
C ASN A 266 -28.88 18.68 -19.92
N LEU A 267 -30.05 18.72 -19.31
CA LEU A 267 -31.26 18.26 -20.00
C LEU A 267 -31.65 19.36 -21.00
N SER A 268 -31.02 19.35 -22.17
CA SER A 268 -31.47 19.92 -23.46
C SER A 268 -30.26 20.26 -24.32
N SER A 269 -29.81 19.31 -25.14
CA SER A 269 -29.13 19.67 -26.38
C SER A 269 -29.40 18.61 -27.42
N SER A 270 -30.46 18.84 -28.18
CA SER A 270 -30.63 18.28 -29.51
C SER A 270 -29.55 18.85 -30.43
N SER A 271 -28.55 18.04 -30.76
CA SER A 271 -27.65 18.31 -31.90
C SER A 271 -27.14 16.99 -32.47
N HIS A 272 -27.50 16.77 -33.72
CA HIS A 272 -27.16 15.60 -34.51
C HIS A 272 -25.65 15.47 -34.72
N SER A 273 -25.09 14.31 -34.37
CA SER A 273 -23.86 13.78 -34.95
C SER A 273 -23.82 12.27 -34.72
N ALA A 274 -24.40 11.54 -35.67
CA ALA A 274 -24.31 10.09 -35.73
C ALA A 274 -22.87 9.68 -36.12
N SER A 275 -21.92 9.64 -35.16
CA SER A 275 -20.63 8.93 -35.38
C SER A 275 -19.75 8.60 -34.16
N ARG A 276 -20.19 8.69 -32.88
CA ARG A 276 -19.29 8.42 -31.72
C ARG A 276 -19.86 7.54 -30.61
N HIS A 277 -20.59 6.47 -30.94
CA HIS A 277 -21.29 5.67 -29.93
C HIS A 277 -20.46 4.58 -29.20
N ALA A 278 -19.13 4.56 -29.29
CA ALA A 278 -18.31 3.52 -28.63
C ALA A 278 -17.27 4.03 -27.60
N GLU A 279 -16.95 5.32 -27.55
CA GLU A 279 -15.80 5.81 -26.74
C GLU A 279 -16.19 6.43 -25.38
N HIS A 280 -17.46 6.81 -25.18
CA HIS A 280 -17.90 7.47 -23.93
C HIS A 280 -18.38 6.52 -22.81
N SER A 281 -18.49 5.22 -23.06
CA SER A 281 -19.00 4.28 -22.03
C SER A 281 -17.99 3.90 -20.96
N ASN A 282 -16.70 4.21 -21.16
CA ASN A 282 -15.61 3.73 -20.31
C ASN A 282 -14.95 4.85 -19.49
N GLN A 283 -15.50 6.07 -19.50
CA GLN A 283 -14.96 7.16 -18.69
C GLN A 283 -15.49 7.06 -17.26
N PRO A 284 -14.60 7.20 -16.25
CA PRO A 284 -15.00 7.14 -14.86
C PRO A 284 -15.95 8.29 -14.54
N ARG A 285 -17.11 7.98 -13.97
CA ARG A 285 -18.10 9.00 -13.60
C ARG A 285 -17.92 9.39 -12.13
N PRO A 286 -17.49 10.61 -11.80
CA PRO A 286 -17.40 11.06 -10.42
C PRO A 286 -18.81 11.12 -9.79
N ARG A 287 -18.90 10.76 -8.50
CA ARG A 287 -20.13 10.78 -7.70
C ARG A 287 -20.29 12.14 -7.03
N PRO A 288 -21.48 12.76 -7.07
CA PRO A 288 -21.72 14.04 -6.41
C PRO A 288 -21.72 13.89 -4.88
N LEU A 289 -21.11 14.85 -4.19
CA LEU A 289 -21.18 14.98 -2.72
C LEU A 289 -22.17 16.10 -2.32
N TRP A 290 -23.22 16.28 -3.12
CA TRP A 290 -24.23 17.32 -2.94
C TRP A 290 -25.58 16.87 -3.51
N ILE A 291 -26.65 17.47 -2.99
CA ILE A 291 -28.04 17.31 -3.42
C ILE A 291 -28.75 18.66 -3.46
N SER A 292 -29.66 18.83 -4.43
CA SER A 292 -30.50 20.03 -4.58
C SER A 292 -31.87 19.89 -3.93
N LYS A 293 -32.36 18.65 -3.75
CA LYS A 293 -33.67 18.33 -3.19
C LYS A 293 -33.55 17.42 -1.97
N PRO A 294 -34.52 17.45 -1.03
CA PRO A 294 -34.56 16.52 0.08
C PRO A 294 -34.45 15.06 -0.39
N LEU A 295 -33.78 14.25 0.43
CA LEU A 295 -33.38 12.90 0.04
C LEU A 295 -34.55 11.97 -0.32
N PRO A 296 -35.70 12.00 0.39
CA PRO A 296 -36.87 11.22 0.01
C PRO A 296 -37.43 11.61 -1.38
N ILE A 297 -37.52 12.92 -1.66
CA ILE A 297 -38.01 13.43 -2.95
C ILE A 297 -37.09 12.98 -4.09
N LEU A 298 -35.77 13.10 -3.88
CA LEU A 298 -34.78 12.67 -4.86
C LEU A 298 -34.88 11.17 -5.17
N ALA A 299 -35.18 10.34 -4.17
CA ALA A 299 -35.31 8.89 -4.34
C ALA A 299 -36.46 8.51 -5.29
N HIS A 300 -37.57 9.26 -5.28
CA HIS A 300 -38.70 9.02 -6.18
C HIS A 300 -38.52 9.68 -7.56
N GLU A 301 -37.97 10.90 -7.63
CA GLU A 301 -37.85 11.65 -8.87
C GLU A 301 -36.68 11.18 -9.75
N ASP A 302 -35.50 10.94 -9.16
CA ASP A 302 -34.31 10.50 -9.87
C ASP A 302 -33.56 9.42 -9.05
N PRO A 303 -33.98 8.14 -9.19
CA PRO A 303 -33.35 7.03 -8.49
C PRO A 303 -31.86 6.84 -8.84
N VAL A 304 -31.43 7.29 -10.02
CA VAL A 304 -30.04 7.17 -10.48
C VAL A 304 -29.17 8.21 -9.81
N ALA A 305 -29.59 9.48 -9.77
CA ALA A 305 -28.89 10.51 -9.01
C ALA A 305 -28.86 10.19 -7.51
N TYR A 306 -29.97 9.70 -6.96
CA TYR A 306 -30.04 9.20 -5.58
C TYR A 306 -28.99 8.12 -5.32
N SER A 307 -28.91 7.09 -6.17
CA SER A 307 -27.96 5.99 -5.98
C SER A 307 -26.50 6.46 -6.09
N HIS A 308 -26.18 7.35 -7.04
CA HIS A 308 -24.83 7.92 -7.16
C HIS A 308 -24.45 8.78 -5.96
N PHE A 309 -25.39 9.54 -5.41
CA PHE A 309 -25.17 10.35 -4.21
C PHE A 309 -24.90 9.45 -2.99
N ILE A 310 -25.72 8.40 -2.78
CA ILE A 310 -25.53 7.43 -1.69
C ILE A 310 -24.16 6.73 -1.80
N GLU A 311 -23.75 6.35 -3.01
CA GLU A 311 -22.41 5.80 -3.24
C GLU A 311 -21.31 6.82 -2.89
N GLY A 312 -21.46 8.07 -3.32
CA GLY A 312 -20.50 9.14 -3.05
C GLY A 312 -20.28 9.41 -1.55
N ILE A 313 -21.35 9.56 -0.78
CA ILE A 313 -21.25 9.81 0.67
C ILE A 313 -20.66 8.62 1.42
N VAL A 314 -20.90 7.39 0.95
CA VAL A 314 -20.31 6.19 1.56
C VAL A 314 -18.83 6.09 1.27
N LEU A 315 -18.39 6.45 0.06
CA LEU A 315 -16.97 6.57 -0.26
C LEU A 315 -16.29 7.61 0.64
N LEU A 316 -16.92 8.77 0.87
CA LEU A 316 -16.40 9.78 1.79
C LEU A 316 -16.30 9.25 3.23
N ALA A 317 -17.33 8.55 3.72
CA ALA A 317 -17.31 7.95 5.05
C ALA A 317 -16.23 6.86 5.18
N TYR A 318 -16.05 6.07 4.12
CA TYR A 318 -15.01 5.06 4.02
C TYR A 318 -13.62 5.69 4.06
N ASP A 319 -13.38 6.78 3.32
CA ASP A 319 -12.11 7.51 3.34
C ASP A 319 -11.77 8.05 4.73
N ILE A 320 -12.75 8.63 5.44
CA ILE A 320 -12.57 9.11 6.82
C ILE A 320 -12.20 7.94 7.74
N ALA A 321 -12.93 6.82 7.66
CA ALA A 321 -12.67 5.64 8.48
C ALA A 321 -11.30 5.00 8.16
N TRP A 322 -10.95 4.94 6.88
CA TRP A 322 -9.66 4.48 6.40
C TRP A 322 -8.52 5.36 6.91
N LEU A 323 -8.70 6.69 6.83
CA LEU A 323 -7.72 7.66 7.32
C LEU A 323 -7.54 7.50 8.83
N CYS A 324 -8.62 7.38 9.62
CA CYS A 324 -8.53 7.06 11.05
C CYS A 324 -7.65 5.83 11.31
N LYS A 325 -7.93 4.70 10.64
CA LYS A 325 -7.13 3.47 10.82
C LYS A 325 -5.68 3.65 10.41
N SER A 326 -5.41 4.34 9.30
CA SER A 326 -4.04 4.63 8.84
C SER A 326 -3.24 5.42 9.87
N GLN A 327 -3.92 6.21 10.70
CA GLN A 327 -3.32 7.06 11.73
C GLN A 327 -3.38 6.44 13.14
N GLY A 328 -3.73 5.16 13.25
CA GLY A 328 -3.83 4.46 14.53
C GLY A 328 -5.03 4.87 15.39
N ILE A 329 -6.03 5.51 14.80
CA ILE A 329 -7.21 6.00 15.52
C ILE A 329 -8.34 4.96 15.38
N PRO A 330 -8.87 4.45 16.50
CA PRO A 330 -9.89 3.42 16.47
C PRO A 330 -11.22 3.98 15.93
N VAL A 331 -11.77 3.28 14.93
CA VAL A 331 -13.11 3.52 14.38
C VAL A 331 -14.08 2.53 15.04
N GLY A 332 -14.93 3.06 15.92
CA GLY A 332 -15.89 2.30 16.73
C GLY A 332 -15.53 2.22 18.22
N THR A 333 -16.27 1.39 18.96
CA THR A 333 -16.11 1.16 20.42
C THR A 333 -15.45 -0.19 20.75
N SER A 334 -15.56 -1.19 19.86
CA SER A 334 -14.98 -2.52 20.02
C SER A 334 -13.79 -2.72 19.07
N GLY A 335 -12.62 -3.07 19.60
CA GLY A 335 -11.38 -3.24 18.84
C GLY A 335 -11.36 -4.39 17.81
N GLU A 336 -12.42 -5.17 17.68
CA GLU A 336 -12.42 -6.44 16.90
C GLU A 336 -12.94 -6.31 15.46
N SER A 337 -13.87 -5.40 15.17
CA SER A 337 -14.33 -5.12 13.81
C SER A 337 -15.02 -3.75 13.71
N THR A 338 -14.80 -3.02 12.61
CA THR A 338 -15.47 -1.74 12.36
C THR A 338 -16.84 -2.01 11.73
N SER A 339 -17.91 -1.65 12.43
CA SER A 339 -19.28 -1.91 11.98
C SER A 339 -19.78 -0.85 10.99
N PHE A 340 -20.90 -1.13 10.32
CA PHE A 340 -21.62 -0.15 9.49
C PHE A 340 -21.96 1.12 10.27
N GLU A 341 -22.44 0.96 11.52
CA GLU A 341 -22.82 2.09 12.37
C GLU A 341 -21.60 2.96 12.71
N ASP A 342 -20.43 2.36 12.90
CA ASP A 342 -19.19 3.09 13.21
C ASP A 342 -18.73 3.92 12.02
N VAL A 343 -18.85 3.41 10.78
CA VAL A 343 -18.48 4.16 9.57
C VAL A 343 -19.44 5.31 9.29
N CYS A 344 -20.75 5.10 9.48
CA CYS A 344 -21.77 6.13 9.25
C CYS A 344 -21.66 7.34 10.20
N ASN A 345 -21.01 7.18 11.36
CA ASN A 345 -20.73 8.25 12.31
C ASN A 345 -19.58 9.16 11.85
N ILE A 346 -19.71 9.77 10.67
CA ILE A 346 -18.67 10.56 10.01
C ILE A 346 -18.18 11.74 10.88
N GLY A 347 -19.09 12.43 11.57
CA GLY A 347 -18.75 13.56 12.44
C GLY A 347 -17.88 13.14 13.63
N LYS A 348 -18.23 12.02 14.27
CA LYS A 348 -17.45 11.44 15.38
C LYS A 348 -16.07 10.99 14.93
N ASN A 349 -15.99 10.31 13.77
CA ASN A 349 -14.72 9.83 13.24
C ASN A 349 -13.81 11.01 12.85
N LEU A 350 -14.34 12.02 12.16
CA LEU A 350 -13.60 13.22 11.79
C LEU A 350 -13.11 14.00 13.01
N TRP A 351 -13.97 14.15 14.02
CA TRP A 351 -13.60 14.82 15.27
C TRP A 351 -12.52 14.05 16.04
N LYS A 352 -12.65 12.72 16.17
CA LYS A 352 -11.62 11.87 16.80
C LYS A 352 -10.29 11.94 16.05
N LEU A 353 -10.33 11.96 14.72
CA LEU A 353 -9.15 12.07 13.87
C LEU A 353 -8.39 13.38 14.11
N LEU A 354 -9.10 14.51 14.02
CA LEU A 354 -8.45 15.82 13.94
C LEU A 354 -8.33 16.53 15.28
N ILE A 355 -9.26 16.28 16.20
CA ILE A 355 -9.29 16.90 17.53
C ILE A 355 -8.97 15.83 18.57
N GLY A 356 -9.90 14.91 18.84
CA GLY A 356 -9.73 13.75 19.73
C GLY A 356 -9.13 14.05 21.11
N ASP A 357 -8.90 13.01 21.91
CA ASP A 357 -8.16 13.14 23.17
C ASP A 357 -6.65 13.25 22.88
N LYS A 358 -6.26 14.35 22.23
CA LYS A 358 -4.84 14.68 22.02
C LYS A 358 -4.35 15.44 23.26
N PRO A 359 -3.27 15.02 23.92
CA PRO A 359 -2.62 15.85 24.93
C PRO A 359 -2.27 17.18 24.26
N ARG A 360 -2.68 18.30 24.89
CA ARG A 360 -2.58 19.67 24.37
C ARG A 360 -1.28 19.86 23.60
N LEU A 361 -1.38 19.91 22.27
CA LEU A 361 -0.25 20.13 21.37
C LEU A 361 0.19 21.59 21.52
N GLN A 362 1.08 21.87 22.47
CA GLN A 362 1.80 23.12 22.44
C GLN A 362 2.78 23.06 21.26
N PRO A 363 2.92 24.14 20.47
CA PRO A 363 3.97 24.22 19.49
C PRO A 363 5.31 24.07 20.22
N THR A 364 6.00 22.95 20.02
CA THR A 364 7.34 22.76 20.55
C THR A 364 8.22 23.87 19.95
N PRO A 365 8.82 24.76 20.77
CA PRO A 365 9.77 25.72 20.26
C PRO A 365 10.93 24.97 19.58
N ARG A 366 11.54 25.59 18.57
CA ARG A 366 12.74 25.11 17.87
C ARG A 366 13.71 24.46 18.85
N PRO A 367 14.40 23.35 18.49
CA PRO A 367 15.42 22.78 19.34
C PRO A 367 16.63 23.74 19.40
N THR A 368 16.59 24.69 20.34
CA THR A 368 17.78 25.35 20.85
C THR A 368 18.44 24.43 21.86
N SER A 369 19.73 24.21 21.63
CA SER A 369 20.72 23.62 22.53
C SER A 369 20.82 22.09 22.59
N LEU A 370 21.96 21.64 22.10
CA LEU A 370 22.74 20.55 22.69
C LEU A 370 22.64 20.61 24.22
N GLN A 371 21.96 19.64 24.84
CA GLN A 371 22.20 19.29 26.23
C GLN A 371 22.46 17.78 26.30
N THR A 372 23.74 17.49 26.48
CA THR A 372 24.30 16.30 27.08
C THR A 372 23.62 16.02 28.42
N GLY A 373 23.13 14.78 28.63
CA GLY A 373 23.00 14.23 29.99
C GLY A 373 21.81 13.31 30.25
N ALA A 374 22.03 12.00 30.18
CA ALA A 374 21.83 11.09 31.32
C ALA A 374 22.66 9.80 31.07
N PRO A 375 23.47 9.33 32.04
CA PRO A 375 24.25 8.11 31.87
C PRO A 375 23.32 6.90 31.92
N LYS A 376 23.53 5.93 31.02
CA LYS A 376 22.95 4.58 31.17
C LYS A 376 23.43 4.02 32.51
N ARG A 377 22.51 3.68 33.42
CA ARG A 377 22.85 2.87 34.60
C ARG A 377 23.18 1.47 34.07
N LEU A 378 24.39 0.99 34.36
CA LEU A 378 24.71 -0.43 34.24
C LEU A 378 24.25 -1.12 35.52
N ASP A 379 23.70 -2.32 35.38
CA ASP A 379 23.50 -3.21 36.51
C ASP A 379 24.83 -3.73 37.07
N ARG A 380 24.77 -4.33 38.27
CA ARG A 380 25.93 -4.75 39.07
C ARG A 380 26.85 -5.77 38.37
N ASP A 381 26.44 -6.33 37.24
CA ASP A 381 27.19 -7.30 36.44
C ASP A 381 27.61 -6.79 35.05
N GLY A 382 27.47 -5.48 34.76
CA GLY A 382 28.09 -4.86 33.58
C GLY A 382 27.45 -5.20 32.22
N ASN A 383 26.28 -5.84 32.19
CA ASN A 383 25.54 -6.10 30.96
C ASN A 383 24.59 -4.92 30.65
N PRO A 384 24.46 -4.44 29.40
CA PRO A 384 23.38 -3.52 29.05
C PRO A 384 22.04 -4.23 29.26
N GLU A 385 21.18 -3.67 30.12
CA GLU A 385 19.75 -4.01 30.10
C GLU A 385 19.27 -3.88 28.65
N GLU A 386 18.79 -4.98 28.07
CA GLU A 386 17.86 -4.91 26.96
C GLU A 386 16.65 -4.16 27.50
N ALA A 387 16.68 -2.83 27.34
CA ALA A 387 15.48 -2.02 27.49
C ALA A 387 14.49 -2.62 26.51
N GLU A 388 13.53 -3.40 27.02
CA GLU A 388 12.32 -3.71 26.30
C GLU A 388 11.86 -2.37 25.73
N GLU A 389 11.88 -2.25 24.39
CA GLU A 389 11.33 -1.07 23.75
C GLU A 389 9.97 -0.87 24.39
N PRO A 390 9.70 0.27 25.05
CA PRO A 390 8.37 0.49 25.56
C PRO A 390 7.49 0.31 24.34
N LYS A 391 6.56 -0.65 24.41
CA LYS A 391 5.41 -0.71 23.50
C LYS A 391 4.71 0.62 23.70
N SER A 392 5.22 1.64 23.01
CA SER A 392 4.53 2.88 22.81
C SER A 392 3.28 2.41 22.12
N ASP A 393 2.17 2.38 22.85
CA ASP A 393 0.88 2.55 22.22
C ASP A 393 1.09 3.73 21.28
N ARG A 394 1.06 3.49 19.95
CA ARG A 394 1.38 4.50 18.94
C ARG A 394 0.08 5.09 18.38
N PRO A 395 -0.65 5.98 19.09
CA PRO A 395 -1.52 6.92 18.44
C PRO A 395 -0.71 8.17 18.13
N ILE A 396 0.07 8.13 17.05
CA ILE A 396 0.83 9.29 16.57
C ILE A 396 0.27 9.62 15.20
N LEU A 397 -0.82 10.37 15.17
CA LEU A 397 -1.28 11.01 13.94
C LEU A 397 -0.05 11.65 13.23
N GLY A 398 0.02 11.54 11.92
CA GLY A 398 1.18 12.01 11.14
C GLY A 398 2.36 11.04 11.06
N TRP A 399 2.26 9.85 11.69
CA TRP A 399 3.21 8.75 11.50
C TRP A 399 3.10 8.19 10.07
N ALA A 400 2.10 7.37 9.78
CA ALA A 400 2.00 6.74 8.47
C ALA A 400 1.69 7.77 7.37
N SER A 401 2.44 7.75 6.28
CA SER A 401 2.35 8.75 5.22
C SER A 401 2.76 8.18 3.85
N HIS A 402 2.21 8.72 2.76
CA HIS A 402 2.70 8.44 1.41
C HIS A 402 3.88 9.35 1.02
N GLY A 403 4.06 10.48 1.71
CA GLY A 403 5.14 11.44 1.45
C GLY A 403 6.39 11.27 2.34
N SER A 404 6.51 10.20 3.11
CA SER A 404 7.67 9.93 3.98
C SER A 404 8.31 8.60 3.63
N ALA A 405 9.64 8.56 3.56
CA ALA A 405 10.40 7.31 3.39
C ALA A 405 10.47 6.47 4.68
N TYR A 406 10.27 7.08 5.86
CA TYR A 406 10.43 6.40 7.15
C TYR A 406 9.28 5.44 7.47
N SER A 407 8.03 5.87 7.24
CA SER A 407 6.82 5.03 7.36
C SER A 407 5.97 5.20 6.11
N PHE A 408 6.56 4.78 4.99
CA PHE A 408 5.91 4.87 3.69
C PHE A 408 4.74 3.87 3.61
N LEU A 409 3.52 4.37 3.44
CA LEU A 409 2.32 3.52 3.31
C LEU A 409 2.35 2.61 2.08
N GLY A 410 3.10 2.96 1.04
CA GLY A 410 3.29 2.11 -0.15
C GLY A 410 4.45 1.12 -0.04
N SER A 411 5.14 1.04 1.11
CA SER A 411 6.17 0.00 1.34
C SER A 411 5.51 -1.37 1.56
N ALA A 412 6.28 -2.46 1.46
CA ALA A 412 5.75 -3.80 1.75
C ALA A 412 5.09 -3.87 3.14
N GLU A 413 5.76 -3.35 4.17
CA GLU A 413 5.21 -3.24 5.53
C GLU A 413 3.95 -2.36 5.58
N GLY A 414 3.96 -1.22 4.90
CA GLY A 414 2.80 -0.32 4.79
C GLY A 414 1.60 -0.99 4.13
N THR A 415 1.81 -1.79 3.09
CA THR A 415 0.74 -2.52 2.40
C THR A 415 0.17 -3.65 3.25
N GLU A 416 0.99 -4.36 4.03
CA GLU A 416 0.52 -5.34 5.02
C GLU A 416 -0.29 -4.64 6.13
N PHE A 417 0.19 -3.50 6.61
CA PHE A 417 -0.49 -2.68 7.60
C PHE A 417 -1.89 -2.25 7.13
N ILE A 418 -2.01 -1.72 5.91
CA ILE A 418 -3.31 -1.35 5.31
C ILE A 418 -4.21 -2.58 5.13
N ARG A 419 -3.65 -3.72 4.71
CA ARG A 419 -4.43 -4.96 4.52
C ARG A 419 -5.03 -5.47 5.84
N GLY A 420 -4.38 -5.17 6.96
CA GLY A 420 -4.91 -5.45 8.31
C GLY A 420 -6.18 -4.66 8.67
N PHE A 421 -6.58 -3.65 7.88
CA PHE A 421 -7.76 -2.85 8.18
C PHE A 421 -9.05 -3.64 7.92
N LYS A 422 -9.69 -4.07 9.00
CA LYS A 422 -11.02 -4.69 8.98
C LYS A 422 -12.12 -3.64 8.72
N LEU A 423 -12.18 -3.10 7.50
CA LEU A 423 -13.22 -2.18 7.04
C LEU A 423 -14.22 -2.90 6.12
N PRO A 424 -15.54 -2.65 6.27
CA PRO A 424 -16.53 -3.16 5.33
C PRO A 424 -16.30 -2.62 3.91
N ARG A 425 -16.66 -3.40 2.89
CA ARG A 425 -16.57 -2.95 1.49
C ARG A 425 -17.54 -1.80 1.24
N PRO A 426 -17.14 -0.74 0.50
CA PRO A 426 -18.01 0.40 0.21
C PRO A 426 -19.33 0.03 -0.46
N THR A 427 -19.34 -0.96 -1.35
CA THR A 427 -20.57 -1.45 -2.00
C THR A 427 -21.59 -1.97 -0.98
N HIS A 428 -21.13 -2.80 -0.04
CA HIS A 428 -21.95 -3.31 1.06
C HIS A 428 -22.47 -2.21 1.99
N LEU A 429 -21.65 -1.18 2.24
CA LEU A 429 -22.06 -0.02 3.03
C LEU A 429 -23.14 0.79 2.30
N ALA A 430 -22.98 1.00 0.99
CA ALA A 430 -23.95 1.72 0.15
C ALA A 430 -25.29 0.99 0.06
N ASP A 431 -25.28 -0.32 -0.18
CA ASP A 431 -26.50 -1.14 -0.24
C ASP A 431 -27.24 -1.13 1.10
N ARG A 432 -26.51 -1.27 2.22
CA ARG A 432 -27.08 -1.24 3.57
C ARG A 432 -27.63 0.14 3.94
N LEU A 433 -26.93 1.22 3.57
CA LEU A 433 -27.39 2.58 3.80
C LEU A 433 -28.65 2.87 2.98
N LYS A 434 -28.63 2.51 1.70
CA LYS A 434 -29.78 2.64 0.79
C LYS A 434 -30.99 1.91 1.34
N SER A 435 -30.84 0.62 1.69
CA SER A 435 -31.91 -0.21 2.25
C SER A 435 -32.50 0.41 3.52
N ARG A 436 -31.67 0.92 4.43
CA ARG A 436 -32.13 1.57 5.67
C ARG A 436 -32.94 2.84 5.37
N LEU A 437 -32.43 3.72 4.52
CA LEU A 437 -33.09 4.98 4.20
C LEU A 437 -34.38 4.76 3.41
N THR A 438 -34.43 3.78 2.50
CA THR A 438 -35.66 3.43 1.79
C THR A 438 -36.68 2.77 2.70
N SER A 439 -36.24 1.96 3.67
CA SER A 439 -37.16 1.36 4.66
C SER A 439 -37.77 2.41 5.58
N GLU A 440 -37.02 3.46 5.93
CA GLU A 440 -37.52 4.59 6.72
C GLU A 440 -38.59 5.38 5.95
N ILE A 441 -38.38 5.62 4.64
CA ILE A 441 -39.38 6.26 3.77
C ILE A 441 -40.65 5.40 3.71
N ALA A 442 -40.51 4.10 3.41
CA ALA A 442 -41.64 3.19 3.34
C ALA A 442 -42.40 3.10 4.67
N ASN A 443 -41.70 2.98 5.80
CA ASN A 443 -42.34 2.95 7.12
C ASN A 443 -43.11 4.23 7.43
N ALA A 444 -42.57 5.40 7.06
CA ALA A 444 -43.27 6.67 7.20
C ALA A 444 -44.52 6.73 6.31
N GLU A 445 -44.47 6.17 5.09
CA GLU A 445 -45.65 6.05 4.23
C GLU A 445 -46.73 5.15 4.84
N TRP A 446 -46.36 4.05 5.50
CA TRP A 446 -47.30 3.17 6.21
C TRP A 446 -47.87 3.80 7.49
N GLU A 447 -47.11 4.62 8.20
CA GLU A 447 -47.58 5.38 9.37
C GLU A 447 -48.53 6.53 8.98
N MET A 448 -48.46 7.01 7.72
CA MET A 448 -49.33 8.06 7.17
C MET A 448 -50.58 7.53 6.43
N LEU A 449 -50.77 6.21 6.30
CA LEU A 449 -52.06 5.67 5.86
C LEU A 449 -53.06 5.83 7.01
N ASP A 450 -53.85 6.89 6.90
CA ASP A 450 -54.72 7.43 7.94
C ASP A 450 -55.76 6.41 8.44
N GLN A 451 -56.13 6.54 9.70
CA GLN A 451 -57.10 5.70 10.41
C GLN A 451 -58.50 5.71 9.76
N ASP A 452 -58.75 6.72 8.91
CA ASP A 452 -59.95 6.89 8.09
C ASP A 452 -60.02 5.96 6.87
N SER A 453 -58.91 5.32 6.47
CA SER A 453 -58.92 4.35 5.36
C SER A 453 -59.58 3.00 5.69
N TRP A 454 -59.95 2.81 6.96
CA TRP A 454 -60.75 1.68 7.46
C TRP A 454 -62.11 2.11 8.04
N ALA A 455 -62.52 3.36 7.84
CA ALA A 455 -63.89 3.76 8.15
C ALA A 455 -64.83 3.02 7.18
N ILE A 456 -65.44 1.95 7.69
CA ILE A 456 -66.56 1.27 7.03
C ILE A 456 -67.60 2.37 6.80
N GLU A 457 -67.92 2.67 5.54
CA GLU A 457 -69.11 3.44 5.19
C GLU A 457 -70.30 2.65 5.73
N GLU A 458 -70.73 3.00 6.95
CA GLU A 458 -71.96 2.49 7.51
C GLU A 458 -73.09 3.14 6.68
N GLU A 459 -73.61 2.35 5.74
CA GLU A 459 -74.78 2.66 4.94
C GLU A 459 -75.86 3.25 5.84
N VAL A 460 -76.28 4.46 5.46
CA VAL A 460 -77.40 5.18 6.06
C VAL A 460 -78.66 4.32 5.91
N VAL A 461 -79.08 3.68 6.99
CA VAL A 461 -80.46 3.18 7.14
C VAL A 461 -81.12 4.00 8.24
N ASP A 462 -81.81 5.03 7.76
CA ASP A 462 -82.82 5.79 8.48
C ASP A 462 -84.02 4.88 8.80
N ASP A 463 -84.27 4.57 10.08
CA ASP A 463 -85.60 4.56 10.71
C ASP A 463 -85.48 4.20 12.22
N GLY A 464 -86.19 4.90 13.10
CA GLY A 464 -86.39 4.40 14.48
C GLY A 464 -86.42 5.40 15.65
N VAL A 465 -87.40 6.30 15.65
CA VAL A 465 -88.25 6.72 16.79
C VAL A 465 -87.62 7.10 18.15
N VAL A 466 -87.75 8.39 18.46
CA VAL A 466 -87.58 9.06 19.77
C VAL A 466 -88.67 8.65 20.77
N VAL A 467 -88.30 8.26 21.99
CA VAL A 467 -89.08 8.52 23.22
C VAL A 467 -88.13 8.80 24.39
N GLY A 468 -88.26 9.98 25.00
CA GLY A 468 -87.33 10.50 26.00
C GLY A 468 -87.58 10.07 27.44
N ALA A 469 -86.63 10.44 28.32
CA ALA A 469 -86.90 10.75 29.72
C ALA A 469 -85.75 11.58 30.31
N ARG A 470 -86.13 12.71 30.91
CA ARG A 470 -85.32 13.70 31.64
C ARG A 470 -85.01 13.20 33.06
N ARG A 471 -83.78 13.40 33.56
CA ARG A 471 -83.57 13.72 34.99
C ARG A 471 -82.26 14.48 35.27
N GLU A 472 -82.39 15.43 36.17
CA GLU A 472 -81.48 16.49 36.59
C GLU A 472 -80.43 16.10 37.64
N ALA A 473 -79.34 16.88 37.62
CA ALA A 473 -78.66 17.58 38.74
C ALA A 473 -77.55 16.94 39.60
N ASN A 474 -76.50 17.79 39.74
CA ASN A 474 -75.58 18.03 40.87
C ASN A 474 -74.47 17.02 41.16
N ALA A 475 -73.24 17.39 41.57
CA ALA A 475 -72.57 18.67 41.80
C ALA A 475 -71.06 18.40 42.08
N MET A 476 -70.22 19.45 41.89
CA MET A 476 -68.92 19.75 42.54
C MET A 476 -67.78 18.70 42.52
N GLY A 477 -66.52 19.02 42.26
CA GLY A 477 -65.80 20.29 42.21
C GLY A 477 -64.37 20.10 42.77
N ALA A 478 -63.44 20.94 42.31
CA ALA A 478 -62.04 21.16 42.75
C ALA A 478 -60.94 20.31 42.05
N ARG A 479 -59.77 20.84 41.65
CA ARG A 479 -59.19 22.20 41.62
C ARG A 479 -57.87 22.16 40.83
N ASN A 480 -57.59 23.22 40.07
CA ASN A 480 -56.30 23.86 39.73
C ASN A 480 -55.05 23.02 39.38
N ASN A 481 -54.44 23.25 38.21
CA ASN A 481 -53.39 24.28 38.07
C ASN A 481 -53.11 24.65 36.59
N ARG A 482 -52.79 25.92 36.35
CA ARG A 482 -52.35 26.51 35.09
C ARG A 482 -50.89 26.12 34.79
N ASP A 483 -50.53 25.89 33.54
CA ASP A 483 -49.69 26.84 32.76
C ASP A 483 -49.30 26.32 31.36
N HIS A 484 -49.77 27.06 30.37
CA HIS A 484 -49.05 27.60 29.20
C HIS A 484 -48.06 26.73 28.39
N ASN A 485 -48.59 26.31 27.23
CA ASN A 485 -48.18 26.78 25.90
C ASN A 485 -46.79 26.38 25.36
N ALA A 486 -46.76 25.38 24.46
CA ALA A 486 -45.73 25.25 23.42
C ALA A 486 -46.25 24.45 22.20
N GLY A 487 -46.75 25.18 21.21
CA GLY A 487 -46.32 25.07 19.81
C GLY A 487 -46.45 23.72 19.11
N MET A 488 -47.67 23.32 18.77
CA MET A 488 -47.93 22.32 17.73
C MET A 488 -47.89 23.04 16.36
N GLN A 489 -46.73 23.03 15.69
CA GLN A 489 -46.62 23.56 14.33
C GLN A 489 -46.98 22.46 13.33
N SER A 490 -48.23 22.52 12.85
CA SER A 490 -48.70 21.77 11.69
C SER A 490 -48.23 22.49 10.42
N PHE A 491 -47.51 21.80 9.54
CA PHE A 491 -47.12 22.31 8.23
C PHE A 491 -48.27 22.05 7.24
N MET A 492 -49.07 23.08 6.97
CA MET A 492 -49.99 23.08 5.85
C MET A 492 -49.22 23.32 4.55
N SER A 493 -49.38 22.37 3.63
CA SER A 493 -49.01 22.44 2.22
C SER A 493 -49.73 23.60 1.52
N MET A 494 -48.99 24.52 0.91
CA MET A 494 -49.51 25.41 -0.13
C MET A 494 -48.83 25.09 -1.46
N ARG A 495 -49.60 24.47 -2.35
CA ARG A 495 -49.40 24.54 -3.80
C ARG A 495 -50.25 25.70 -4.34
N THR A 496 -49.71 26.35 -5.36
CA THR A 496 -50.28 27.45 -6.19
C THR A 496 -50.25 28.83 -5.56
N VAL A 497 -49.44 29.75 -6.12
CA VAL A 497 -49.86 30.80 -7.06
C VAL A 497 -48.60 31.29 -7.81
N MET A 498 -48.66 31.28 -9.14
CA MET A 498 -47.77 32.04 -10.00
C MET A 498 -48.38 33.43 -10.26
N ASP A 499 -47.46 34.37 -10.54
CA ASP A 499 -47.63 35.60 -11.32
C ASP A 499 -48.06 36.88 -10.58
N ALA A 500 -47.06 37.75 -10.36
CA ALA A 500 -47.18 39.20 -10.36
C ALA A 500 -45.75 39.80 -10.41
N VAL A 501 -45.25 39.97 -11.64
CA VAL A 501 -44.16 40.90 -11.94
C VAL A 501 -44.76 42.31 -11.87
N GLU A 502 -44.30 43.13 -10.92
CA GLU A 502 -44.58 44.56 -10.92
C GLU A 502 -43.27 45.36 -10.89
N MET A 503 -43.28 46.37 -11.73
CA MET A 503 -42.18 47.23 -12.11
C MET A 503 -41.96 48.32 -11.08
N VAL A 504 -40.71 48.60 -10.71
CA VAL A 504 -40.29 49.95 -10.30
C VAL A 504 -38.92 50.23 -10.93
N GLY A 505 -38.89 51.32 -11.69
CA GLY A 505 -37.83 51.69 -12.62
C GLY A 505 -36.56 52.25 -12.00
N GLY A 506 -35.59 52.44 -12.88
CA GLY A 506 -34.34 53.14 -12.62
C GLY A 506 -34.31 54.55 -13.19
N ASP A 507 -33.35 55.32 -12.70
CA ASP A 507 -32.68 56.47 -13.30
C ASP A 507 -31.20 56.33 -12.91
N GLY A 508 -30.18 56.53 -13.73
CA GLY A 508 -30.13 56.96 -15.12
C GLY A 508 -28.68 57.00 -15.64
N LEU A 509 -28.57 57.34 -16.92
CA LEU A 509 -27.46 57.98 -17.63
C LEU A 509 -26.20 57.17 -17.98
N GLY A 510 -25.96 56.99 -19.29
CA GLY A 510 -24.59 57.10 -19.81
C GLY A 510 -24.22 56.34 -21.09
N ILE A 511 -24.57 56.90 -22.26
CA ILE A 511 -23.75 56.95 -23.50
C ILE A 511 -23.60 55.66 -24.36
N GLY A 512 -24.07 55.73 -25.61
CA GLY A 512 -23.90 54.73 -26.70
C GLY A 512 -22.54 54.81 -27.42
N PRO A 513 -22.37 54.42 -28.72
CA PRO A 513 -23.40 54.05 -29.72
C PRO A 513 -23.13 52.77 -30.57
N ARG A 514 -24.22 52.32 -31.19
CA ARG A 514 -24.43 51.71 -32.53
C ARG A 514 -23.25 51.13 -33.34
N LEU A 515 -23.49 49.97 -33.96
CA LEU A 515 -23.42 49.80 -35.43
C LEU A 515 -24.32 48.65 -35.91
N ASP A 516 -25.06 48.96 -36.98
CA ASP A 516 -25.93 48.13 -37.83
C ASP A 516 -25.09 47.03 -38.57
N ALA A 517 -25.60 45.97 -39.21
CA ALA A 517 -26.78 45.87 -40.06
C ALA A 517 -27.13 44.40 -40.36
N LYS A 518 -28.40 44.22 -40.74
CA LYS A 518 -29.04 43.01 -41.27
C LYS A 518 -28.57 42.72 -42.71
N PHE A 519 -28.60 41.45 -43.11
CA PHE A 519 -28.77 41.08 -44.52
C PHE A 519 -29.82 39.97 -44.65
N GLU A 520 -30.62 40.11 -45.70
CA GLU A 520 -31.88 39.44 -46.03
C GLU A 520 -31.70 38.00 -46.53
N GLY A 521 -32.78 37.21 -46.51
CA GLY A 521 -32.83 35.90 -47.16
C GLY A 521 -34.07 35.10 -46.80
N GLN A 522 -35.22 35.52 -47.34
CA GLN A 522 -36.52 34.86 -47.22
C GLN A 522 -36.69 33.84 -48.35
N GLU A 523 -36.75 32.53 -48.04
CA GLU A 523 -37.39 31.53 -48.91
C GLU A 523 -38.11 30.46 -48.07
N GLN A 524 -39.43 30.35 -48.28
CA GLN A 524 -40.24 29.20 -47.87
C GLN A 524 -39.93 28.00 -48.79
N PRO A 525 -40.17 26.75 -48.33
CA PRO A 525 -41.35 26.08 -48.88
C PRO A 525 -42.07 25.09 -47.93
N ARG A 526 -43.41 25.20 -47.97
CA ARG A 526 -44.44 24.16 -48.18
C ARG A 526 -44.35 22.81 -47.44
N ASP A 527 -45.42 22.59 -46.68
CA ASP A 527 -45.98 21.31 -46.22
C ASP A 527 -46.01 20.20 -47.28
N ARG A 528 -45.51 19.02 -46.90
CA ARG A 528 -45.98 17.70 -47.37
C ARG A 528 -45.79 16.63 -46.27
N LYS A 529 -46.90 16.14 -45.71
CA LYS A 529 -47.07 14.74 -45.25
C LYS A 529 -47.60 13.91 -46.45
N PRO A 530 -47.80 12.58 -46.42
CA PRO A 530 -47.50 11.55 -45.41
C PRO A 530 -46.77 10.31 -46.01
N GLY A 531 -46.43 9.30 -45.19
CA GLY A 531 -45.96 8.02 -45.73
C GLY A 531 -45.60 6.97 -44.68
N THR A 532 -46.59 6.16 -44.30
CA THR A 532 -46.45 4.91 -43.56
C THR A 532 -45.94 3.79 -44.47
N SER A 533 -44.89 3.07 -44.07
CA SER A 533 -44.69 1.67 -44.45
C SER A 533 -43.76 1.00 -43.45
N GLY A 534 -44.27 0.00 -42.74
CA GLY A 534 -43.42 -0.98 -42.04
C GLY A 534 -42.58 -1.79 -43.04
N TRP A 535 -41.65 -2.60 -42.54
CA TRP A 535 -41.40 -3.99 -42.91
C TRP A 535 -40.13 -4.47 -42.20
N THR A 536 -40.31 -5.59 -41.52
CA THR A 536 -39.41 -6.41 -40.71
C THR A 536 -38.16 -6.87 -41.47
N LYS A 537 -36.98 -6.94 -40.82
CA LYS A 537 -35.91 -7.88 -41.22
C LYS A 537 -34.90 -8.22 -40.09
N LEU A 538 -35.15 -9.39 -39.50
CA LEU A 538 -34.27 -10.51 -39.16
C LEU A 538 -32.79 -10.29 -38.78
N LYS A 539 -32.44 -10.86 -37.61
CA LYS A 539 -31.09 -11.22 -37.14
C LYS A 539 -30.38 -12.21 -38.09
N PRO A 540 -29.06 -12.10 -38.28
CA PRO A 540 -28.22 -13.25 -38.60
C PRO A 540 -27.55 -13.81 -37.32
N ARG A 541 -27.61 -15.14 -37.18
CA ARG A 541 -26.64 -15.92 -36.40
C ARG A 541 -25.48 -16.26 -37.32
N GLY A 542 -24.26 -16.07 -36.82
CA GLY A 542 -22.99 -16.57 -37.35
C GLY A 542 -22.02 -16.57 -36.20
#